data_AF-A0A497T291-F1
#
_entry.id   AF-A0A497T291-F1
#
_cell.length_a   1.000
_cell.length_b   1.000
_cell.length_c   1.000
_cell.angle_alpha   90.00
_cell.angle_beta   90.00
_cell.angle_gamma   90.00
#
_symmetry.space_group_name_H-M   'P 1'
#
loop_
_entity.id
_entity.type
_entity.pdbx_description
1 polymer ?
#
loop_
_entity_poly.entity_id
_entity_poly.type
_entity_poly.pdbx_seq_one_letter_code
_entity_poly.pdbx_strand_id
1 'polypeptide(L)'
;DIQPLYTGGTIFHVFLGEKLSSGDAAKQLIKKIAYNTKLPYFSITPTFSICKNHGYIRGEHPKCPHCGAEAEVFTRIVGYFRPVANWNAGKQEEFKFRLEYDEKKSLAHPVKVMTK
;
A
#
# COMPACT_ATOMS: atom_id res chain seq x y z
N ASP A 1 9.15 7.46 -16.82
CA ASP A 1 9.37 7.55 -18.27
C ASP A 1 9.07 6.28 -19.06
N ILE A 2 9.30 5.07 -18.52
CA ILE A 2 9.07 3.82 -19.28
C ILE A 2 7.60 3.35 -19.20
N GLN A 3 6.99 3.42 -18.01
CA GLN A 3 5.60 3.01 -17.75
C GLN A 3 4.56 3.54 -18.78
N PRO A 4 4.60 4.81 -19.23
CA PRO A 4 3.65 5.35 -20.21
C PRO A 4 3.82 4.79 -21.64
N LEU A 5 4.93 4.11 -21.94
CA LEU A 5 5.20 3.55 -23.28
C LEU A 5 4.48 2.23 -23.53
N TYR A 6 4.01 1.57 -22.46
CA TYR A 6 3.32 0.29 -22.55
C TYR A 6 1.81 0.47 -22.71
N THR A 7 1.23 -0.21 -23.69
CA THR A 7 -0.23 -0.24 -23.93
C THR A 7 -0.89 -1.52 -23.39
N GLY A 8 -0.10 -2.55 -23.07
CA GLY A 8 -0.57 -3.86 -22.57
C GLY A 8 -0.92 -3.91 -21.07
N GLY A 9 -1.00 -2.75 -20.41
CA GLY A 9 -1.30 -2.64 -18.99
C GLY A 9 -0.06 -2.79 -18.12
N THR A 10 0.27 -1.74 -17.38
CA THR A 10 1.30 -1.76 -16.34
C THR A 10 0.70 -1.28 -15.04
N ILE A 11 1.26 -1.70 -13.91
CA ILE A 11 0.82 -1.23 -12.60
C ILE A 11 2.00 -0.84 -11.74
N PHE A 12 1.86 0.28 -11.04
CA PHE A 12 2.76 0.68 -9.97
C PHE A 12 2.08 0.48 -8.61
N HIS A 13 2.65 -0.36 -7.75
CA HIS A 13 2.13 -0.59 -6.41
C HIS A 13 2.74 0.41 -5.41
N VAL A 14 1.89 1.27 -4.83
CA VAL A 14 2.27 2.14 -3.72
C VAL A 14 1.97 1.40 -2.42
N PHE A 15 3.00 0.90 -1.75
CA PHE A 15 2.87 0.22 -0.45
C PHE A 15 2.77 1.26 0.66
N LEU A 16 1.72 1.19 1.48
CA LEU A 16 1.48 2.18 2.54
C LEU A 16 1.91 1.74 3.94
N GLY A 17 2.22 0.45 4.11
CA GLY A 17 2.29 -0.17 5.44
C GLY A 17 0.91 -0.32 6.05
N GLU A 18 0.28 0.75 6.48
CA GLU A 18 -1.08 0.71 7.02
C GLU A 18 -2.05 1.62 6.27
N LYS A 19 -3.32 1.62 6.70
CA LYS A 19 -4.30 2.58 6.19
C LYS A 19 -3.80 4.01 6.47
N LEU A 20 -4.03 4.94 5.53
CA LEU A 20 -3.73 6.36 5.72
C LEU A 20 -4.58 6.98 6.83
N SER A 21 -4.06 8.07 7.43
CA SER A 21 -4.70 8.78 8.54
C SER A 21 -6.09 9.34 8.21
N SER A 22 -6.30 9.78 6.97
CA SER A 22 -7.54 10.46 6.55
C SER A 22 -7.77 10.36 5.03
N GLY A 23 -9.01 10.64 4.61
CA GLY A 23 -9.36 10.77 3.19
C GLY A 23 -8.61 11.92 2.51
N ASP A 24 -8.34 13.01 3.22
CA ASP A 24 -7.53 14.12 2.71
C ASP A 24 -6.07 13.72 2.49
N ALA A 25 -5.47 12.94 3.39
CA ALA A 25 -4.13 12.41 3.19
C ALA A 25 -4.05 11.51 1.94
N ALA A 26 -5.07 10.66 1.75
CA ALA A 26 -5.18 9.85 0.53
C ALA A 26 -5.29 10.72 -0.73
N LYS A 27 -6.14 11.76 -0.70
CA LYS A 27 -6.29 12.73 -1.79
C LYS A 27 -4.98 13.44 -2.11
N GLN A 28 -4.22 13.83 -1.10
CA GLN A 28 -2.92 14.49 -1.30
C GLN A 28 -1.89 13.54 -1.94
N LEU A 29 -1.82 12.28 -1.50
CA LEU A 29 -0.96 11.27 -2.10
C LEU A 29 -1.32 11.03 -3.57
N ILE A 30 -2.62 10.83 -3.86
CA ILE A 30 -3.11 10.63 -5.23
C ILE A 30 -2.76 11.83 -6.12
N LYS A 31 -3.01 13.06 -5.64
CA LYS A 31 -2.62 14.28 -6.36
C LYS A 31 -1.12 14.35 -6.60
N LYS A 32 -0.30 14.00 -5.60
CA LYS A 32 1.16 14.00 -5.73
C LYS A 32 1.62 13.07 -6.84
N ILE A 33 1.08 11.85 -6.89
CA ILE A 33 1.42 10.87 -7.94
C ILE A 33 0.91 11.36 -9.30
N ALA A 34 -0.35 11.76 -9.40
CA ALA A 34 -0.99 12.12 -10.66
C ALA A 34 -0.41 13.39 -11.30
N TYR A 35 -0.01 14.40 -10.50
CA TYR A 35 0.52 15.66 -11.05
C TYR A 35 2.03 15.64 -11.30
N ASN A 36 2.80 14.83 -10.57
CA ASN A 36 4.27 14.83 -10.69
C ASN A 36 4.81 13.63 -11.49
N THR A 37 3.96 12.68 -11.86
CA THR A 37 4.37 11.50 -12.62
C THR A 37 3.45 11.28 -13.82
N LYS A 38 3.90 10.46 -14.77
CA LYS A 38 3.09 10.02 -15.92
C LYS A 38 2.61 8.58 -15.74
N LEU A 39 2.50 8.09 -14.50
CA LEU A 39 2.11 6.70 -14.25
C LEU A 39 0.68 6.45 -14.76
N PRO A 40 0.48 5.51 -15.70
CA PRO A 40 -0.82 5.28 -16.31
C PRO A 40 -1.79 4.60 -15.34
N TYR A 41 -1.28 3.71 -14.49
CA TYR A 41 -2.08 3.02 -13.50
C TYR A 41 -1.23 2.71 -12.26
N PHE A 42 -1.79 3.01 -11.09
CA PHE A 42 -1.17 2.76 -9.80
C PHE A 42 -2.21 2.32 -8.79
N SER A 43 -1.79 1.50 -7.83
CA SER A 43 -2.64 1.02 -6.75
C SER A 43 -2.16 1.55 -5.41
N ILE A 44 -3.10 1.89 -4.54
CA ILE A 44 -2.83 2.15 -3.12
C ILE A 44 -2.97 0.83 -2.36
N THR A 45 -1.88 0.37 -1.75
CA THR A 45 -1.79 -0.95 -1.11
C THR A 45 -1.47 -0.80 0.39
N PRO A 46 -2.49 -0.76 1.26
CA PRO A 46 -2.29 -0.92 2.68
C PRO A 46 -2.04 -2.38 3.03
N THR A 47 -1.22 -2.62 4.05
CA THR A 47 -1.16 -3.89 4.77
C THR A 47 -2.11 -3.81 5.96
N PHE A 48 -2.85 -4.89 6.18
CA PHE A 48 -3.78 -5.02 7.28
C PHE A 48 -3.83 -6.47 7.72
N SER A 49 -4.37 -6.72 8.90
CA SER A 49 -4.44 -8.08 9.45
C SER A 49 -5.87 -8.46 9.76
N ILE A 50 -6.20 -9.75 9.70
CA ILE A 50 -7.53 -10.27 10.02
C ILE A 50 -7.39 -11.29 11.15
N CYS A 51 -8.07 -11.04 12.26
CA CYS A 51 -8.29 -12.01 13.31
C CYS A 51 -9.65 -12.68 13.13
N LYS A 52 -9.73 -14.00 13.33
CA LYS A 52 -10.99 -14.75 13.26
C LYS A 52 -12.03 -14.29 14.29
N ASN A 53 -11.58 -13.76 15.43
CA ASN A 53 -12.45 -13.34 16.53
C ASN A 53 -12.78 -11.84 16.49
N HIS A 54 -11.81 -10.98 16.16
CA HIS A 54 -11.96 -9.52 16.22
C HIS A 54 -12.06 -8.84 14.85
N GLY A 55 -11.91 -9.61 13.76
CA GLY A 55 -12.02 -9.09 12.40
C GLY A 55 -10.82 -8.26 11.97
N TYR A 56 -11.09 -7.13 11.30
CA TYR A 56 -10.09 -6.27 10.69
C TYR A 56 -9.23 -5.55 11.73
N ILE A 57 -7.91 -5.61 11.53
CA ILE A 57 -6.89 -4.93 12.33
C ILE A 57 -6.04 -4.09 11.37
N ARG A 58 -5.82 -2.83 11.73
CA ARG A 58 -5.00 -1.90 10.93
C ARG A 58 -3.52 -2.27 11.06
N GLY A 59 -2.80 -2.37 9.95
CA GLY A 59 -1.37 -2.65 9.94
C GLY A 59 -1.01 -4.13 9.97
N GLU A 60 0.30 -4.40 10.05
CA GLU A 60 0.88 -5.73 10.07
C GLU A 60 0.96 -6.28 11.49
N HIS A 61 0.10 -7.25 11.79
CA HIS A 61 -0.03 -7.89 13.08
C HIS A 61 -0.18 -9.40 12.88
N PRO A 62 0.91 -10.18 12.98
CA PRO A 62 0.85 -11.64 12.94
C PRO A 62 0.02 -12.24 14.07
N LYS A 63 -0.09 -11.51 15.19
CA LYS A 63 -0.94 -11.86 16.33
C LYS A 63 -1.93 -10.73 16.62
N CYS A 64 -3.16 -11.10 16.94
CA CYS A 64 -4.22 -10.17 17.28
C CYS A 64 -3.85 -9.38 18.55
N PRO A 65 -3.85 -8.04 18.52
CA PRO A 65 -3.52 -7.23 19.70
C PRO A 65 -4.59 -7.31 20.80
N HIS A 66 -5.80 -7.78 20.49
CA HIS A 66 -6.91 -7.88 21.45
C HIS A 66 -6.93 -9.20 22.21
N CYS A 67 -6.57 -10.32 21.57
CA CYS A 67 -6.66 -11.65 22.20
C CYS A 67 -5.44 -12.55 22.04
N GLY A 68 -4.37 -12.07 21.39
CA GLY A 68 -3.12 -12.82 21.23
C GLY A 68 -3.16 -14.00 20.25
N ALA A 69 -4.34 -14.34 19.71
CA ALA A 69 -4.49 -15.39 18.71
C ALA A 69 -3.82 -15.02 17.38
N GLU A 70 -3.46 -16.02 16.59
CA GLU A 70 -2.91 -15.82 15.24
C GLU A 70 -3.85 -14.99 14.36
N ALA A 71 -3.26 -14.07 13.60
CA ALA A 71 -3.96 -13.21 12.65
C ALA A 71 -3.29 -13.30 11.28
N GLU A 72 -4.11 -13.26 10.22
CA GLU A 72 -3.62 -13.33 8.85
C GLU A 72 -3.26 -11.93 8.36
N VAL A 73 -2.00 -11.71 7.99
CA VAL A 73 -1.53 -10.45 7.38
C VAL A 73 -1.86 -10.45 5.89
N PHE A 74 -2.67 -9.51 5.44
CA PHE A 74 -3.06 -9.30 4.05
C PHE A 74 -2.38 -8.08 3.46
N THR A 75 -1.89 -8.23 2.24
CA THR A 75 -1.42 -7.13 1.39
C THR A 75 -1.58 -7.52 -0.08
N ARG A 76 -1.37 -6.59 -1.00
CA ARG A 76 -1.45 -6.87 -2.44
C ARG A 76 -0.17 -7.52 -2.92
N ILE A 77 -0.29 -8.67 -3.60
CA ILE A 77 0.87 -9.41 -4.15
C ILE A 77 1.30 -8.86 -5.52
N VAL A 78 0.48 -9.04 -6.55
CA VAL A 78 0.72 -8.56 -7.93
C VAL A 78 -0.54 -8.00 -8.60
N GLY A 79 -1.58 -7.69 -7.82
CA GLY A 79 -2.84 -7.19 -8.38
C GLY A 79 -4.07 -7.44 -7.51
N TYR A 80 -4.00 -8.36 -6.55
CA TYR A 80 -5.09 -8.67 -5.61
C TYR A 80 -4.54 -8.93 -4.20
N PHE A 81 -5.42 -8.83 -3.19
CA PHE A 81 -5.06 -9.08 -1.79
C PHE A 81 -5.00 -10.57 -1.48
N ARG A 82 -3.95 -10.99 -0.76
CA ARG A 82 -3.79 -12.36 -0.27
C ARG A 82 -3.04 -12.37 1.07
N PRO A 83 -3.26 -13.37 1.93
CA PRO A 83 -2.43 -13.56 3.11
C PRO A 83 -0.98 -13.78 2.73
N VAL A 84 -0.05 -13.08 3.37
CA VAL A 84 1.41 -13.18 3.12
C VAL A 84 1.91 -14.60 3.39
N ALA A 85 1.34 -15.28 4.39
CA ALA A 85 1.67 -16.67 4.71
C ALA A 85 1.41 -17.65 3.54
N ASN A 86 0.47 -17.32 2.65
CA ASN A 86 0.13 -18.17 1.50
C ASN A 86 0.95 -17.86 0.24
N TRP A 87 1.90 -16.92 0.32
CA TRP A 87 2.76 -16.58 -0.81
C TRP A 87 3.90 -17.59 -0.93
N ASN A 88 4.48 -17.71 -2.12
CA ASN A 88 5.71 -18.49 -2.29
C ASN A 88 6.89 -17.82 -1.55
N ALA A 89 7.95 -18.59 -1.27
CA ALA A 89 9.11 -18.12 -0.52
C ALA A 89 9.74 -16.85 -1.11
N GLY A 90 9.89 -16.77 -2.44
CA GLY A 90 10.46 -15.60 -3.09
C GLY A 90 9.63 -14.32 -2.89
N LYS A 91 8.30 -14.44 -2.87
CA LYS A 91 7.41 -13.31 -2.60
C LYS A 91 7.36 -12.92 -1.13
N GLN A 92 7.54 -13.88 -0.23
CA GLN A 92 7.72 -13.59 1.20
C GLN A 92 9.02 -12.82 1.45
N GLU A 93 10.12 -13.17 0.77
CA GLU A 93 11.35 -12.39 0.84
C GLU A 93 11.17 -11.00 0.22
N GLU A 94 10.54 -10.89 -0.96
CA GLU A 94 10.25 -9.60 -1.59
C GLU A 94 9.45 -8.68 -0.65
N PHE A 95 8.48 -9.21 0.08
CA PHE A 95 7.69 -8.46 1.04
C PHE A 95 8.56 -7.81 2.12
N LYS A 96 9.57 -8.52 2.65
CA LYS A 96 10.50 -7.99 3.68
C LYS A 96 11.34 -6.82 3.18
N PHE A 97 11.60 -6.75 1.88
CA PHE A 97 12.39 -5.68 1.26
C PHE A 97 11.53 -4.51 0.76
N ARG A 98 10.19 -4.54 0.95
CA ARG A 98 9.33 -3.45 0.51
C ARG A 98 9.62 -2.17 1.28
N LEU A 99 9.63 -1.07 0.52
CA LEU A 99 9.65 0.27 1.09
C LEU A 99 8.23 0.78 1.17
N GLU A 100 7.86 1.19 2.38
CA GLU A 100 6.54 1.72 2.68
C GLU A 100 6.53 3.24 2.59
N TYR A 101 5.39 3.78 2.18
CA TYR A 101 5.16 5.20 2.11
C TYR A 101 5.10 5.82 3.51
N ASP A 102 5.97 6.80 3.73
CA ASP A 102 5.98 7.60 4.96
C ASP A 102 5.03 8.79 4.82
N GLU A 103 3.82 8.64 5.40
CA GLU A 103 2.78 9.66 5.37
C GLU A 103 3.23 10.99 5.97
N LYS A 104 3.97 10.96 7.09
CA LYS A 104 4.39 12.16 7.82
C LYS A 104 5.34 13.01 6.99
N LYS A 105 6.34 12.36 6.36
CA LYS A 105 7.28 13.06 5.47
C LYS A 105 6.59 13.68 4.26
N SER A 106 5.59 12.99 3.72
CA SER A 106 4.87 13.47 2.55
C SER A 106 3.95 14.64 2.85
N LEU A 107 3.23 14.61 3.98
CA LEU A 107 2.35 15.72 4.40
C LEU A 107 3.15 16.99 4.76
N ALA A 108 4.38 16.85 5.25
CA ALA A 108 5.29 17.98 5.48
C ALA A 108 5.67 18.73 4.19
N HIS A 109 5.55 18.08 3.02
CA HIS A 109 5.87 18.65 1.71
C HIS A 109 4.62 18.67 0.83
N PRO A 110 3.77 19.72 0.95
CA PRO A 110 2.54 19.81 0.19
C PRO A 110 2.84 19.92 -1.31
N VAL A 111 1.98 19.29 -2.11
CA VAL A 111 2.07 19.35 -3.58
C VAL A 111 1.81 20.79 -4.00
N LYS A 112 2.80 21.44 -4.61
CA LYS A 112 2.55 22.66 -5.39
C LYS A 112 1.77 22.23 -6.63
N VAL A 113 0.45 22.28 -6.53
CA VAL A 113 -0.41 22.08 -7.70
C VAL A 113 -0.10 23.24 -8.62
N MET A 114 0.66 23.00 -9.69
CA MET A 114 0.78 23.97 -10.77
C MET A 114 -0.61 24.12 -11.37
N THR A 115 -1.29 25.19 -11.00
CA THR A 115 -2.44 25.68 -11.77
C THR A 115 -1.93 25.88 -13.19
N LYS A 116 -2.48 25.09 -14.12
CA LYS A 116 -2.35 25.38 -15.55
C LYS A 116 -2.93 26.75 -15.84
#